data_AF-A0A5A5S0U1-F1
#
_entry.id   AF-A0A5A5S0U1-F1
#
_cell.length_a   1.000
_cell.length_b   1.000
_cell.length_c   1.000
_cell.angle_alpha   90.00
_cell.angle_beta   90.00
_cell.angle_gamma   90.00
#
_symmetry.space_group_name_H-M   'P 1'
#
loop_
_entity.id
_entity.type
_entity.pdbx_description
1 polymer ?
#
loop_
_entity_poly.entity_id
_entity_poly.type
_entity_poly.pdbx_seq_one_letter_code
_entity_poly.pdbx_strand_id
1 'polypeptide(L)'
;MTITISSNATKFTLNTRLSAELKLLDKVAKTIVVGSKTIGDVQYTAILIKRMPLSSSKFKVSNSDVLFLLPPDYPRLPPIGCYLNYPWDTVGEGDHHFTRQSYYGAPFLSEEGWYWYCVGLGGGFNRDKWLNSWRPSNNPERGHNLVTLFITARHAINNV
;
A
#
# COMPACT_ATOMS: atom_id res chain seq x y z
N MET A 1 -4.33 -2.39 -20.32
CA MET A 1 -4.73 -1.72 -19.08
C MET A 1 -4.04 -0.35 -19.04
N THR A 2 -4.74 0.70 -18.61
CA THR A 2 -4.20 2.07 -18.61
C THR A 2 -3.62 2.38 -17.24
N ILE A 3 -2.28 2.43 -17.12
CA ILE A 3 -1.64 3.04 -15.95
C ILE A 3 -1.86 4.54 -16.08
N THR A 4 -2.80 5.07 -15.31
CA THR A 4 -3.04 6.52 -15.30
C THR A 4 -2.04 7.15 -14.33
N ILE A 5 -1.09 7.92 -14.87
CA ILE A 5 -0.22 8.77 -14.06
C ILE A 5 -0.99 10.07 -13.81
N SER A 6 -1.36 10.35 -12.55
CA SER A 6 -2.01 11.60 -12.16
C SER A 6 -1.09 12.78 -12.49
N SER A 7 -1.53 13.67 -13.37
CA SER A 7 -0.71 14.69 -14.02
C SER A 7 -0.78 16.07 -13.35
N ASN A 8 -0.91 16.14 -12.02
CA ASN A 8 -0.90 17.42 -11.32
C ASN A 8 0.44 17.68 -10.63
N ALA A 9 1.17 18.64 -11.22
CA ALA A 9 2.42 19.28 -10.80
C ALA A 9 3.70 18.41 -10.86
N THR A 10 4.62 18.84 -11.75
CA THR A 10 5.94 18.26 -12.09
C THR A 10 5.90 16.88 -12.77
N LYS A 11 6.76 16.68 -13.78
CA LYS A 11 6.89 15.41 -14.52
C LYS A 11 7.22 14.27 -13.55
N PHE A 12 6.19 13.61 -13.02
CA PHE A 12 6.34 12.39 -12.24
C PHE A 12 7.02 11.35 -13.13
N THR A 13 8.30 11.13 -12.90
CA THR A 13 9.12 10.21 -13.69
C THR A 13 9.28 8.92 -12.91
N LEU A 14 8.67 7.85 -13.40
CA LEU A 14 8.87 6.53 -12.84
C LEU A 14 10.32 6.10 -13.05
N ASN A 15 10.99 5.70 -11.96
CA ASN A 15 12.28 5.05 -12.10
C ASN A 15 12.11 3.65 -12.74
N THR A 16 13.21 3.09 -13.25
CA THR A 16 13.22 1.77 -13.92
C THR A 16 12.68 0.67 -13.01
N ARG A 17 12.97 0.76 -11.71
CA ARG A 17 12.53 -0.20 -10.69
C ARG A 17 11.01 -0.25 -10.59
N LEU A 18 10.37 0.89 -10.33
CA LEU A 18 8.90 0.99 -10.22
C LEU A 18 8.22 0.66 -11.54
N SER A 19 8.78 1.07 -12.67
CA SER A 19 8.25 0.71 -13.99
C SER A 19 8.17 -0.80 -14.20
N ALA A 20 9.19 -1.55 -13.77
CA ALA A 20 9.20 -3.01 -13.85
C ALA A 20 8.20 -3.63 -12.88
N GLU A 21 8.15 -3.15 -11.64
CA GLU A 21 7.20 -3.68 -10.65
C GLU A 21 5.74 -3.41 -11.00
N LEU A 22 5.42 -2.26 -11.59
CA LEU A 22 4.08 -1.95 -12.06
C LEU A 22 3.61 -2.93 -13.13
N LYS A 23 4.50 -3.37 -14.04
CA LYS A 23 4.20 -4.43 -15.02
C LYS A 23 3.93 -5.78 -14.35
N LEU A 24 4.58 -6.07 -13.22
CA LEU A 24 4.31 -7.28 -12.44
C LEU A 24 2.98 -7.16 -11.70
N LEU A 25 2.70 -5.99 -11.12
CA LEU A 25 1.46 -5.70 -10.40
C LEU A 25 0.23 -5.75 -11.30
N ASP A 26 0.35 -5.32 -12.55
CA ASP A 26 -0.70 -5.39 -13.58
C ASP A 26 -1.24 -6.82 -13.79
N LYS A 27 -0.42 -7.84 -13.52
CA LYS A 27 -0.81 -9.25 -13.63
C LYS A 27 -1.78 -9.70 -12.53
N VAL A 28 -1.83 -8.98 -11.40
CA VAL A 28 -2.61 -9.37 -10.21
C VAL A 28 -3.62 -8.31 -9.77
N ALA A 29 -3.51 -7.08 -10.28
CA ALA A 29 -4.39 -5.96 -9.98
C ALA A 29 -4.97 -5.35 -11.28
N LYS A 30 -6.27 -5.03 -11.29
CA LYS A 30 -7.02 -4.67 -12.51
C LYS A 30 -7.00 -3.18 -12.88
N THR A 31 -6.70 -2.29 -11.95
CA THR A 31 -6.70 -0.85 -12.22
C THR A 31 -5.70 -0.19 -11.29
N ILE A 32 -4.58 0.29 -11.86
CA ILE A 32 -3.47 0.89 -11.12
C ILE A 32 -3.34 2.33 -11.58
N VAL A 33 -3.38 3.26 -10.63
CA VAL A 33 -3.14 4.68 -10.82
C VAL A 33 -1.88 5.02 -10.04
N VAL A 34 -0.99 5.78 -10.64
CA VAL A 34 0.26 6.19 -10.01
C VAL A 34 0.30 7.71 -9.92
N GLY A 35 0.80 8.24 -8.82
CA GLY A 35 1.00 9.67 -8.66
C GLY A 35 2.03 9.98 -7.59
N SER A 36 2.05 11.23 -7.17
CA SER A 36 2.80 11.66 -6.00
C SER A 36 1.87 12.26 -4.96
N LYS A 37 2.26 12.20 -3.70
CA LYS A 37 1.57 12.88 -2.60
C LYS A 37 2.63 13.43 -1.65
N THR A 38 2.60 14.73 -1.41
CA THR A 38 3.47 15.39 -0.44
C THR A 38 2.75 15.49 0.90
N ILE A 39 3.42 15.08 1.97
CA ILE A 39 2.91 15.14 3.34
C ILE A 39 4.02 15.68 4.23
N GLY A 40 3.81 16.87 4.80
CA GLY A 40 4.91 17.66 5.37
C GLY A 40 5.98 17.89 4.30
N ASP A 41 7.23 17.57 4.63
CA ASP A 41 8.38 17.74 3.72
C ASP A 41 8.73 16.47 2.92
N VAL A 42 7.91 15.42 3.00
CA VAL A 42 8.17 14.13 2.34
C VAL A 42 7.26 13.97 1.13
N GLN A 43 7.86 13.79 -0.05
CA GLN A 43 7.15 13.43 -1.28
C GLN A 43 7.12 11.90 -1.44
N TYR A 44 5.94 11.32 -1.33
CA TYR A 44 5.71 9.90 -1.55
C TYR A 44 5.36 9.62 -3.01
N THR A 45 5.76 8.45 -3.50
CA THR A 45 5.12 7.86 -4.68
C THR A 45 3.84 7.15 -4.24
N ALA A 46 2.70 7.58 -4.77
CA ALA A 46 1.39 7.02 -4.47
C ALA A 46 1.02 5.94 -5.50
N ILE A 47 0.82 4.71 -5.05
CA ILE A 47 0.30 3.60 -5.87
C ILE A 47 -1.13 3.29 -5.42
N LEU A 48 -2.10 3.67 -6.24
CA LEU A 48 -3.52 3.44 -6.02
C LEU A 48 -3.98 2.24 -6.86
N ILE A 49 -4.47 1.21 -6.20
CA ILE A 49 -5.09 0.03 -6.82
C ILE A 49 -6.59 0.13 -6.60
N LYS A 50 -7.35 0.27 -7.68
CA LYS A 50 -8.81 0.42 -7.58
C LYS A 50 -9.52 -0.92 -7.49
N ARG A 51 -10.63 -0.92 -6.76
CA ARG A 51 -11.60 -2.02 -6.67
C ARG A 51 -10.96 -3.36 -6.30
N MET A 52 -10.05 -3.37 -5.32
CA MET A 52 -9.58 -4.62 -4.74
C MET A 52 -10.78 -5.38 -4.15
N PRO A 53 -11.01 -6.65 -4.52
CA PRO A 53 -12.11 -7.44 -3.97
C PRO A 53 -11.99 -7.61 -2.46
N LEU A 54 -13.13 -7.51 -1.78
CA LEU A 54 -13.28 -7.70 -0.34
C LEU A 54 -14.15 -8.93 -0.02
N SER A 55 -13.82 -9.63 1.06
CA SER A 55 -14.56 -10.79 1.54
C SER A 55 -15.89 -10.35 2.15
N SER A 56 -16.99 -10.94 1.67
CA SER A 56 -18.33 -10.70 2.22
C SER A 56 -18.49 -11.20 3.66
N SER A 57 -17.59 -12.05 4.15
CA SER A 57 -17.58 -12.47 5.56
C SER A 57 -17.14 -11.36 6.51
N LYS A 58 -16.45 -10.34 6.01
CA LYS A 58 -15.79 -9.30 6.82
C LYS A 58 -16.27 -7.89 6.47
N PHE A 59 -16.68 -7.66 5.23
CA PHE A 59 -17.05 -6.33 4.74
C PHE A 59 -18.48 -6.32 4.17
N LYS A 60 -19.18 -5.20 4.41
CA LYS A 60 -20.52 -4.93 3.83
C LYS A 60 -20.44 -4.52 2.35
N VAL A 61 -19.25 -4.13 1.88
CA VAL A 61 -18.98 -3.76 0.49
C VAL A 61 -18.15 -4.86 -0.19
N SER A 62 -18.30 -5.00 -1.51
CA SER A 62 -17.61 -6.05 -2.27
C SER A 62 -16.20 -5.68 -2.73
N ASN A 63 -15.82 -4.40 -2.61
CA ASN A 63 -14.53 -3.91 -3.05
C ASN A 63 -14.16 -2.59 -2.34
N SER A 64 -12.86 -2.33 -2.25
CA SER A 64 -12.28 -1.07 -1.78
C SER A 64 -11.02 -0.76 -2.60
N ASP A 65 -10.68 0.53 -2.72
CA ASP A 65 -9.42 0.96 -3.28
C ASP A 65 -8.31 0.85 -2.23
N VAL A 66 -7.12 0.42 -2.67
CA VAL A 66 -5.92 0.28 -1.84
C VAL A 66 -4.91 1.32 -2.26
N LEU A 67 -4.38 2.08 -1.31
CA LEU A 67 -3.32 3.05 -1.53
C LEU A 67 -2.05 2.63 -0.79
N PHE A 68 -0.94 2.55 -1.51
CA PHE A 68 0.40 2.48 -0.94
C PHE A 68 1.11 3.83 -1.10
N LEU A 69 1.71 4.32 -0.01
CA LEU A 69 2.60 5.47 -0.04
C LEU A 69 4.03 4.98 0.08
N LEU A 70 4.74 4.95 -1.04
CA LEU A 70 6.13 4.52 -1.08
C LEU A 70 7.03 5.69 -0.65
N PRO A 71 7.92 5.49 0.34
CA PRO A 71 8.85 6.53 0.76
C PRO A 71 9.85 6.84 -0.38
N PRO A 72 10.53 8.01 -0.34
CA PRO A 72 11.56 8.36 -1.33
C PRO A 72 12.66 7.30 -1.49
N ASP A 73 12.96 6.59 -0.40
CA ASP A 73 13.97 5.54 -0.35
C ASP A 73 13.50 4.17 -0.88
N TYR A 74 12.27 4.05 -1.39
CA TYR A 74 11.80 2.81 -1.99
C TYR A 74 12.70 2.39 -3.17
N PRO A 75 13.12 1.12 -3.30
CA PRO A 75 12.68 -0.07 -2.55
C PRO A 75 13.54 -0.39 -1.33
N ARG A 76 14.54 0.41 -0.96
CA ARG A 76 15.37 0.16 0.22
C ARG A 76 14.52 0.13 1.49
N LEU A 77 13.55 1.03 1.59
CA LEU A 77 12.53 1.02 2.64
C LEU A 77 11.16 0.63 2.07
N PRO A 78 10.40 -0.26 2.72
CA PRO A 78 9.02 -0.56 2.34
C PRO A 78 8.07 0.59 2.72
N PRO A 79 6.87 0.67 2.14
CA PRO A 79 5.80 1.49 2.69
C PRO A 79 5.40 1.01 4.09
N ILE A 80 4.93 1.96 4.90
CA ILE A 80 4.43 1.68 6.25
C ILE A 80 2.95 1.33 6.14
N GLY A 81 2.65 0.04 5.97
CA GLY A 81 1.28 -0.45 5.76
C GLY A 81 0.67 0.02 4.43
N CYS A 82 -0.66 0.02 4.38
CA CYS A 82 -1.44 0.53 3.25
C CYS A 82 -2.67 1.28 3.75
N TYR A 83 -3.39 1.96 2.86
CA TYR A 83 -4.63 2.64 3.17
C TYR A 83 -5.77 2.06 2.36
N LEU A 84 -6.95 2.09 2.93
CA LEU A 84 -8.19 1.65 2.30
C LEU A 84 -9.20 2.78 2.38
N ASN A 85 -9.96 2.99 1.31
CA ASN A 85 -11.02 3.99 1.27
C ASN A 85 -12.33 3.48 1.89
N TYR A 86 -12.23 2.80 3.03
CA TYR A 86 -13.37 2.23 3.73
C TYR A 86 -13.30 2.60 5.22
N PRO A 87 -14.27 3.37 5.74
CA PRO A 87 -14.35 3.65 7.17
C PRO A 87 -14.77 2.38 7.91
N TRP A 88 -13.88 1.81 8.72
CA TRP A 88 -14.23 0.69 9.59
C TRP A 88 -15.14 1.16 10.73
N ASP A 89 -16.28 0.47 10.90
CA ASP A 89 -17.16 0.67 12.04
C ASP A 89 -16.68 -0.09 13.29
N THR A 90 -15.96 -1.21 13.11
CA THR A 90 -15.59 -2.18 14.15
C THR A 90 -14.10 -2.14 14.51
N VAL A 91 -13.58 -0.96 14.79
CA VAL A 91 -12.17 -0.76 15.14
C VAL A 91 -11.84 -1.50 16.43
N GLY A 92 -10.86 -2.41 16.39
CA GLY A 92 -10.42 -3.16 17.57
C GLY A 92 -11.27 -4.40 17.91
N GLU A 93 -12.35 -4.67 17.17
CA GLU A 93 -13.12 -5.91 17.30
C GLU A 93 -12.67 -6.91 16.23
N GLY A 94 -12.01 -7.99 16.66
CA GLY A 94 -11.49 -9.04 15.79
C GLY A 94 -10.13 -8.70 15.19
N ASP A 95 -10.09 -7.80 14.21
CA ASP A 95 -8.86 -7.45 13.48
C ASP A 95 -8.20 -6.18 14.05
N HIS A 96 -7.16 -6.38 14.87
CA HIS A 96 -6.37 -5.31 15.48
C HIS A 96 -5.54 -4.48 14.48
N HIS A 97 -5.51 -4.86 13.20
CA HIS A 97 -4.85 -4.10 12.15
C HIS A 97 -5.75 -2.98 11.60
N PHE A 98 -7.07 -3.03 11.84
CA PHE A 98 -7.96 -1.90 11.62
C PHE A 98 -7.82 -0.89 12.73
N THR A 99 -7.25 0.24 12.38
CA THR A 99 -7.09 1.34 13.31
C THR A 99 -7.58 2.63 12.65
N ARG A 100 -8.22 3.50 13.43
CA ARG A 100 -8.57 4.86 13.02
C ARG A 100 -7.40 5.82 13.14
N GLN A 101 -6.20 5.31 13.34
CA GLN A 101 -4.97 6.07 13.49
C GLN A 101 -3.88 5.42 12.66
N SER A 102 -2.81 6.15 12.42
CA SER A 102 -1.65 5.64 11.70
C SER A 102 -0.51 5.48 12.68
N TYR A 103 0.24 4.38 12.58
CA TYR A 103 1.33 4.07 13.51
C TYR A 103 2.68 4.06 12.80
N TYR A 104 3.76 4.04 13.59
CA TYR A 104 5.14 3.92 13.11
C TYR A 104 5.60 5.03 12.15
N GLY A 105 4.98 6.21 12.24
CA GLY A 105 5.26 7.34 11.36
C GLY A 105 4.53 7.27 10.01
N ALA A 106 3.56 6.36 9.84
CA ALA A 106 2.66 6.40 8.71
C ALA A 106 1.81 7.69 8.73
N PRO A 107 1.64 8.37 7.58
CA PRO A 107 0.79 9.54 7.48
C PRO A 107 -0.66 9.32 7.89
N PHE A 108 -1.26 10.30 8.57
CA PHE A 108 -2.68 10.27 8.92
C PHE A 108 -3.52 10.89 7.81
N LEU A 109 -4.43 10.11 7.21
CA LEU A 109 -5.18 10.51 6.01
C LEU A 109 -6.70 10.32 6.14
N SER A 110 -7.24 10.15 7.35
CA SER A 110 -8.66 9.86 7.52
C SER A 110 -9.57 11.00 7.06
N GLU A 111 -9.10 12.25 7.17
CA GLU A 111 -9.81 13.44 6.67
C GLU A 111 -9.98 13.42 5.15
N GLU A 112 -9.11 12.68 4.44
CA GLU A 112 -9.20 12.44 3.01
C GLU A 112 -9.94 11.14 2.67
N GLY A 113 -10.57 10.49 3.67
CA GLY A 113 -11.29 9.23 3.51
C GLY A 113 -10.40 7.99 3.43
N TRP A 114 -9.11 8.11 3.77
CA TRP A 114 -8.15 7.01 3.73
C TRP A 114 -7.82 6.50 5.13
N TYR A 115 -8.09 5.22 5.37
CA TYR A 115 -7.90 4.60 6.66
C TYR A 115 -6.72 3.63 6.61
N TRP A 116 -5.78 3.83 7.53
CA TRP A 116 -4.55 3.05 7.57
C TRP A 116 -4.83 1.61 8.02
N TYR A 117 -4.21 0.67 7.32
CA TYR A 117 -4.26 -0.75 7.60
C TYR A 117 -2.84 -1.29 7.79
N CYS A 118 -2.64 -1.90 8.95
CA CYS A 118 -1.36 -2.33 9.47
C CYS A 118 -0.92 -3.65 8.82
N VAL A 119 -0.31 -3.63 7.62
CA VAL A 119 0.20 -4.84 6.96
C VAL A 119 1.67 -5.07 7.33
N GLY A 120 1.92 -5.96 8.29
CA GLY A 120 3.27 -6.41 8.60
C GLY A 120 3.75 -7.35 7.51
N LEU A 121 4.74 -6.92 6.71
CA LEU A 121 5.43 -7.81 5.75
C LEU A 121 6.34 -8.78 6.51
N GLY A 122 5.75 -9.75 7.21
CA GLY A 122 6.43 -10.95 7.69
C GLY A 122 7.27 -10.84 8.98
N GLY A 123 6.98 -9.95 9.93
CA GLY A 123 7.80 -9.89 11.16
C GLY A 123 7.25 -9.14 12.39
N GLY A 124 6.06 -8.55 12.31
CA GLY A 124 5.58 -7.60 13.31
C GLY A 124 6.31 -6.25 13.25
N PHE A 125 5.70 -5.21 13.80
CA PHE A 125 6.21 -3.82 13.73
C PHE A 125 7.20 -3.47 14.86
N ASN A 126 8.07 -4.41 15.22
CA ASN A 126 9.30 -3.99 15.88
C ASN A 126 10.21 -3.39 14.78
N ARG A 127 10.69 -2.16 14.96
CA ARG A 127 11.57 -1.46 14.00
C ARG A 127 12.71 -2.35 13.51
N ASP A 128 13.25 -3.19 14.39
CA ASP A 128 14.32 -4.13 14.06
C ASP A 128 13.79 -5.31 13.22
N LYS A 129 12.61 -5.87 13.53
CA LYS A 129 12.06 -7.04 12.82
C LYS A 129 11.42 -6.69 11.46
N TRP A 130 10.76 -5.54 11.35
CA TRP A 130 10.08 -5.12 10.12
C TRP A 130 11.07 -4.79 9.00
N LEU A 131 12.16 -4.08 9.32
CA LEU A 131 13.26 -3.86 8.36
C LEU A 131 13.96 -5.18 7.98
N ASN A 132 14.05 -6.14 8.90
CA ASN A 132 14.70 -7.44 8.65
C ASN A 132 13.89 -8.39 7.77
N SER A 133 12.56 -8.24 7.72
CA SER A 133 11.69 -9.08 6.87
C SER A 133 11.51 -8.52 5.47
N TRP A 134 11.69 -7.21 5.26
CA TRP A 134 11.69 -6.63 3.91
C TRP A 134 13.00 -6.93 3.17
N ARG A 135 12.91 -7.75 2.12
CA ARG A 135 14.07 -8.24 1.36
C ARG A 135 13.97 -7.87 -0.12
N PRO A 136 14.13 -6.59 -0.48
CA PRO A 136 14.18 -6.18 -1.87
C PRO A 136 15.49 -6.70 -2.48
N SER A 137 15.52 -6.99 -3.78
CA SER A 137 16.81 -7.12 -4.50
C SER A 137 16.86 -6.17 -5.69
N ASN A 138 18.04 -5.98 -6.27
CA ASN A 138 18.23 -5.13 -7.44
C ASN A 138 17.41 -5.60 -8.65
N ASN A 139 17.11 -6.91 -8.74
CA ASN A 139 16.18 -7.43 -9.75
C ASN A 139 14.73 -7.35 -9.21
N PRO A 140 13.84 -6.56 -9.84
CA PRO A 140 12.45 -6.39 -9.39
C PRO A 140 11.63 -7.69 -9.30
N GLU A 141 12.01 -8.72 -10.05
CA GLU A 141 11.35 -10.04 -10.05
C GLU A 141 11.88 -10.97 -8.96
N ARG A 142 13.04 -10.64 -8.37
CA ARG A 142 13.70 -11.48 -7.36
C ARG A 142 13.81 -10.70 -6.06
N GLY A 143 12.83 -10.85 -5.17
CA GLY A 143 12.77 -10.14 -3.89
C GLY A 143 11.42 -9.48 -3.67
N HIS A 144 11.26 -8.83 -2.52
CA HIS A 144 10.01 -8.16 -2.20
C HIS A 144 9.82 -6.89 -3.05
N ASN A 145 8.59 -6.70 -3.52
CA ASN A 145 8.18 -5.67 -4.47
C ASN A 145 6.70 -5.28 -4.27
N LEU A 146 6.14 -4.44 -5.14
CA LEU A 146 4.72 -4.06 -5.15
C LEU A 146 3.75 -5.25 -5.23
N VAL A 147 4.10 -6.32 -5.94
CA VAL A 147 3.26 -7.53 -5.98
C VAL A 147 3.21 -8.20 -4.61
N THR A 148 4.36 -8.34 -3.95
CA THR A 148 4.44 -8.84 -2.57
C THR A 148 3.56 -8.00 -1.65
N LEU A 149 3.72 -6.67 -1.71
CA LEU A 149 2.93 -5.72 -0.92
C LEU A 149 1.42 -5.92 -1.12
N PHE A 150 0.98 -5.95 -2.38
CA PHE A 150 -0.44 -6.07 -2.70
C PHE A 150 -1.02 -7.42 -2.31
N ILE A 151 -0.33 -8.54 -2.60
CA ILE A 151 -0.83 -9.88 -2.26
C ILE A 151 -0.90 -10.05 -0.74
N THR A 152 0.13 -9.62 0.00
CA THR A 152 0.14 -9.71 1.46
C THR A 152 -0.94 -8.83 2.07
N ALA A 153 -1.09 -7.59 1.60
CA ALA A 153 -2.16 -6.71 2.06
C ALA A 153 -3.53 -7.32 1.77
N ARG A 154 -3.80 -7.72 0.52
CA ARG A 154 -5.07 -8.34 0.13
C ARG A 154 -5.38 -9.58 0.96
N HIS A 155 -4.39 -10.42 1.24
CA HIS A 155 -4.59 -11.60 2.07
C HIS A 155 -4.95 -11.21 3.50
N ALA A 156 -4.16 -10.34 4.13
CA ALA A 156 -4.40 -9.89 5.51
C ALA A 156 -5.78 -9.23 5.64
N ILE A 157 -6.11 -8.30 4.75
CA ILE A 157 -7.39 -7.57 4.77
C ILE A 157 -8.58 -8.52 4.72
N ASN A 158 -8.48 -9.63 3.97
CA ASN A 158 -9.61 -10.51 3.71
C ASN A 158 -9.70 -11.75 4.62
N ASN A 159 -8.61 -12.16 5.26
CA ASN A 159 -8.52 -13.47 5.92
C ASN A 159 -8.06 -13.41 7.39
N VAL A 160 -7.50 -12.28 7.83
CA VAL A 160 -7.23 -12.01 9.25
C VAL A 160 -8.46 -11.37 9.86
#